data_AF-A0A7Y2K9K4-F1
#
_entry.id   AF-A0A7Y2K9K4-F1
#
_cell.length_a   1.000
_cell.length_b   1.000
_cell.length_c   1.000
_cell.angle_alpha   90.00
_cell.angle_beta   90.00
_cell.angle_gamma   90.00
#
_symmetry.space_group_name_H-M   'P 1'
#
loop_
_entity.id
_entity.type
_entity.pdbx_description
1 polymer ?
#
loop_
_entity_poly.entity_id
_entity_poly.type
_entity_poly.pdbx_seq_one_letter_code
_entity_poly.pdbx_strand_id
1 'polypeptide(L)'
;MKQLLALIFFAFLLNGCNKEEVKFEAFSPESFAFDIGEMWEVNALVNVKGFVQKEAGGTYSASIQYTVNMITPEGKTITNVFEDTKVVNEKEEITDIPLEVQFEIDSTFTLGKYKLHFTIQDNFSEKSTETTIEFDLTE
;
A
#
# COMPACT_ATOMS: atom_id res chain seq x y z
N MET A 1 11.06 -42.31 34.57
CA MET A 1 11.64 -42.08 33.23
C MET A 1 10.61 -42.21 32.09
N LYS A 2 9.81 -43.29 32.02
CA LYS A 2 8.77 -43.44 30.97
C LYS A 2 7.69 -42.34 30.98
N GLN A 3 7.29 -41.86 32.16
CA GLN A 3 6.31 -40.77 32.28
C GLN A 3 6.87 -39.38 31.95
N LEU A 4 8.19 -39.19 32.08
CA LEU A 4 8.85 -37.92 31.71
C LEU A 4 9.02 -37.80 30.19
N LEU A 5 9.27 -38.93 29.50
CA LEU A 5 9.33 -38.97 28.03
C LEU A 5 7.97 -38.66 27.40
N ALA A 6 6.88 -39.16 27.99
CA ALA A 6 5.52 -38.88 27.51
C ALA A 6 5.15 -37.39 27.64
N LEU A 7 5.62 -36.73 28.71
CA LEU A 7 5.38 -35.30 28.93
C LEU A 7 6.12 -34.42 27.91
N ILE A 8 7.35 -34.79 27.55
CA ILE A 8 8.13 -34.11 26.50
C ILE A 8 7.47 -34.28 25.13
N PHE A 9 6.97 -35.48 24.82
CA PHE A 9 6.28 -35.73 23.55
C PHE A 9 4.97 -34.92 23.43
N PHE A 10 4.27 -34.70 24.54
CA PHE A 10 3.05 -33.88 24.56
C PHE A 10 3.34 -32.37 24.40
N ALA A 11 4.49 -31.89 24.90
CA ALA A 11 4.91 -30.50 24.74
C ALA A 11 5.28 -30.14 23.28
N PHE A 12 5.75 -31.10 22.49
CA PHE A 12 6.02 -30.90 21.07
C PHE A 12 4.76 -30.83 20.19
N LEU A 13 3.63 -31.40 20.65
CA LEU A 13 2.37 -31.39 19.91
C LEU A 13 1.60 -30.05 20.01
N LEU A 14 1.98 -29.16 20.93
CA LEU A 14 1.34 -27.86 21.14
C LEU A 14 2.02 -26.69 20.41
N ASN A 15 3.17 -26.90 19.77
CA ASN A 15 3.84 -25.89 18.94
C ASN A 15 3.41 -25.98 17.46
N GLY A 16 2.15 -26.39 17.22
CA GLY A 16 1.59 -26.50 15.88
C GLY A 16 1.38 -25.12 15.26
N CYS A 17 2.13 -24.83 14.19
CA CYS A 17 1.94 -23.78 13.19
C CYS A 17 1.22 -22.51 13.68
N ASN A 18 1.97 -21.57 14.24
CA ASN A 18 1.54 -20.19 14.17
C ASN A 18 1.66 -19.78 12.69
N LYS A 19 0.55 -19.74 11.95
CA LYS A 19 0.54 -19.16 10.60
C LYS A 19 1.05 -17.73 10.75
N GLU A 20 2.14 -17.38 10.07
CA GLU A 20 2.64 -16.01 10.09
C GLU A 20 1.53 -15.07 9.65
N GLU A 21 1.15 -14.14 10.52
CA GLU A 21 0.19 -13.10 10.18
C GLU A 21 0.88 -12.16 9.17
N VAL A 22 0.36 -12.12 7.95
CA VAL A 22 0.85 -11.18 6.94
C VAL A 22 0.48 -9.77 7.39
N LYS A 23 1.48 -8.94 7.64
CA LYS A 23 1.28 -7.56 8.05
C LYS A 23 0.68 -6.74 6.90
N PHE A 24 -0.31 -5.91 7.21
CA PHE A 24 -0.83 -4.92 6.27
C PHE A 24 0.24 -3.85 6.00
N GLU A 25 0.80 -3.84 4.79
CA GLU A 25 1.90 -2.94 4.43
C GLU A 25 1.90 -2.55 2.95
N ALA A 26 2.39 -1.33 2.71
CA ALA A 26 2.75 -0.82 1.40
C ALA A 26 4.20 -1.18 1.06
N PHE A 27 4.46 -1.59 -0.18
CA PHE A 27 5.78 -2.03 -0.64
C PHE A 27 5.99 -1.74 -2.13
N SER A 28 7.24 -1.86 -2.57
CA SER A 28 7.71 -1.55 -3.93
C SER A 28 7.17 -0.22 -4.49
N PRO A 29 7.41 0.90 -3.79
CA PRO A 29 6.98 2.20 -4.26
C PRO A 29 7.78 2.67 -5.47
N GLU A 30 7.09 3.27 -6.44
CA GLU A 30 7.69 3.92 -7.61
C GLU A 30 6.96 5.24 -7.89
N SER A 31 7.71 6.27 -8.28
CA SER A 31 7.14 7.54 -8.75
C SER A 31 8.08 8.27 -9.70
N PHE A 32 7.48 8.99 -10.65
CA PHE A 32 8.19 9.85 -11.60
C PHE A 32 7.26 10.96 -12.09
N ALA A 33 7.84 12.00 -12.66
CA ALA A 33 7.12 13.07 -13.32
C ALA A 33 7.66 13.26 -14.74
N PHE A 34 6.77 13.50 -15.70
CA PHE A 34 7.12 13.79 -17.08
C PHE A 34 6.74 15.23 -17.43
N ASP A 35 7.68 15.98 -18.00
CA ASP A 35 7.38 17.26 -18.63
C ASP A 35 6.60 17.01 -19.92
N ILE A 36 5.39 17.59 -20.01
CA ILE A 36 4.58 17.58 -21.23
C ILE A 36 4.40 18.98 -21.84
N GLY A 37 5.24 19.93 -21.44
CA GLY A 37 5.39 21.27 -22.02
C GLY A 37 4.92 22.37 -21.07
N GLU A 38 3.62 22.46 -20.81
CA GLU A 38 3.03 23.49 -19.93
C GLU A 38 2.86 23.00 -18.48
N MET A 39 3.07 21.71 -18.25
CA MET A 39 2.74 21.01 -17.02
C MET A 39 3.54 19.71 -16.92
N TRP A 40 3.57 19.16 -15.72
CA TRP A 40 4.13 17.86 -15.43
C TRP A 40 3.03 16.84 -15.17
N GLU A 41 3.15 15.66 -15.79
CA GLU A 41 2.36 14.50 -15.44
C GLU A 41 3.08 13.68 -14.38
N VAL A 42 2.54 13.65 -13.17
CA VAL A 42 3.07 12.87 -12.05
C VAL A 42 2.38 11.52 -12.04
N ASN A 43 3.17 10.46 -12.04
CA ASN A 43 2.72 9.08 -11.94
C ASN A 43 3.36 8.42 -10.71
N ALA A 44 2.58 7.61 -10.01
CA ALA A 44 3.06 6.82 -8.89
C ALA A 44 2.33 5.48 -8.75
N LEU A 45 3.06 4.50 -8.23
CA LEU A 45 2.60 3.16 -7.96
C LEU A 45 3.08 2.70 -6.58
N VAL A 46 2.18 2.13 -5.79
CA VAL A 46 2.50 1.42 -4.55
C VAL A 46 1.72 0.12 -4.51
N ASN A 47 2.36 -0.99 -4.16
CA ASN A 47 1.67 -2.26 -3.96
C ASN A 47 1.29 -2.41 -2.48
N VAL A 48 0.14 -2.99 -2.20
CA VAL A 48 -0.29 -3.30 -0.83
C VAL A 48 -0.59 -4.77 -0.67
N LYS A 49 -0.28 -5.34 0.49
CA LYS A 49 -0.56 -6.74 0.84
C LYS A 49 -0.96 -6.87 2.31
N GLY A 50 -1.42 -8.05 2.71
CA GLY A 50 -1.83 -8.32 4.10
C GLY A 50 -3.15 -7.66 4.49
N PHE A 51 -3.97 -7.32 3.50
CA PHE A 51 -5.34 -6.82 3.69
C PHE A 51 -6.32 -7.98 3.91
N VAL A 52 -7.47 -7.65 4.50
CA VAL A 52 -8.58 -8.60 4.63
C VAL A 52 -9.31 -8.74 3.30
N GLN A 53 -9.60 -9.98 2.95
CA GLN A 53 -10.44 -10.33 1.80
C GLN A 53 -11.68 -11.11 2.25
N LYS A 54 -12.80 -10.90 1.57
CA LYS A 54 -14.04 -11.65 1.78
C LYS A 54 -14.18 -12.70 0.68
N GLU A 55 -14.45 -13.93 1.05
CA GLU A 55 -14.78 -15.01 0.12
C GLU A 55 -16.29 -15.25 0.09
N ALA A 56 -16.90 -15.16 -1.09
CA ALA A 56 -18.30 -15.51 -1.29
C ALA A 56 -18.49 -16.14 -2.68
N GLY A 57 -19.07 -17.35 -2.72
CA GLY A 57 -19.34 -18.04 -3.98
C GLY A 57 -18.09 -18.31 -4.83
N GLY A 58 -16.95 -18.63 -4.20
CA GLY A 58 -15.68 -18.87 -4.90
C GLY A 58 -15.09 -17.63 -5.56
N THR A 59 -15.37 -16.45 -5.02
CA THR A 59 -14.77 -15.18 -5.43
C THR A 59 -14.20 -14.49 -4.19
N TYR A 60 -12.93 -14.12 -4.26
CA TYR A 60 -12.25 -13.31 -3.26
C TYR A 60 -12.44 -11.84 -3.62
N SER A 61 -12.77 -11.03 -2.63
CA SER A 61 -12.96 -9.59 -2.79
C SER A 61 -12.15 -8.82 -1.76
N ALA A 62 -11.54 -7.71 -2.19
CA ALA A 62 -10.80 -6.79 -1.34
C ALA A 62 -11.18 -5.35 -1.69
N SER A 63 -11.08 -4.44 -0.72
CA SER A 63 -11.43 -3.03 -0.89
C SER A 63 -10.43 -2.15 -0.14
N ILE A 64 -9.67 -1.37 -0.89
CA ILE A 64 -8.60 -0.50 -0.37
C ILE A 64 -8.95 0.95 -0.72
N GLN A 65 -9.06 1.81 0.29
CA GLN A 65 -9.14 3.26 0.10
C GLN A 65 -7.75 3.87 0.28
N TYR A 66 -7.41 4.89 -0.51
CA TYR A 66 -6.17 5.62 -0.32
C TYR A 66 -6.30 7.09 -0.71
N THR A 67 -5.57 7.93 0.03
CA THR A 67 -5.41 9.36 -0.24
C THR A 67 -3.93 9.69 -0.36
N VAL A 68 -3.63 10.71 -1.16
CA VAL A 68 -2.25 11.14 -1.41
C VAL A 68 -2.15 12.63 -1.14
N ASN A 69 -1.17 12.98 -0.30
CA ASN A 69 -0.72 14.35 -0.10
C ASN A 69 0.60 14.55 -0.83
N MET A 70 0.82 15.75 -1.35
CA MET A 70 2.09 16.14 -1.95
C MET A 70 2.84 17.08 -1.02
N ILE A 71 4.14 16.84 -0.80
CA ILE A 71 5.02 17.69 0.00
C ILE A 71 5.99 18.36 -0.96
N THR A 72 6.02 19.70 -0.96
CA THR A 72 6.89 20.50 -1.83
C THR A 72 8.35 20.47 -1.36
N PRO A 73 9.31 20.91 -2.19
CA PRO A 73 10.72 21.03 -1.81
C PRO A 73 10.94 21.90 -0.57
N GLU A 74 10.06 22.87 -0.32
CA GLU A 74 10.08 23.76 0.85
C GLU A 74 9.44 23.14 2.09
N GLY A 75 8.90 21.91 1.99
CA GLY A 75 8.25 21.20 3.09
C GLY A 75 6.78 21.58 3.29
N LYS A 76 6.15 22.31 2.36
CA LYS A 76 4.72 22.60 2.42
C LYS A 76 3.92 21.38 1.99
N THR A 77 2.92 20.99 2.77
CA THR A 77 1.98 19.93 2.39
C THR A 77 0.80 20.51 1.61
N ILE A 78 0.54 19.94 0.44
CA ILE A 78 -0.67 20.10 -0.35
C ILE A 78 -1.50 18.84 -0.15
N THR A 79 -2.66 19.01 0.46
CA THR A 79 -3.49 17.88 0.91
C THR A 79 -4.40 17.40 -0.21
N ASN A 80 -4.64 16.08 -0.24
CA ASN A 80 -5.57 15.40 -1.13
C ASN A 80 -5.38 15.76 -2.61
N VAL A 81 -4.15 15.59 -3.10
CA VAL A 81 -3.87 15.73 -4.54
C VAL A 81 -4.45 14.57 -5.35
N PHE A 82 -4.72 13.44 -4.68
CA PHE A 82 -5.38 12.27 -5.27
C PHE A 82 -6.09 11.46 -4.18
N GLU A 83 -7.25 10.89 -4.52
CA GLU A 83 -8.00 9.96 -3.67
C GLU A 83 -8.73 8.94 -4.54
N ASP A 84 -8.70 7.66 -4.13
CA ASP A 84 -9.45 6.61 -4.79
C ASP A 84 -9.81 5.46 -3.82
N THR A 85 -10.75 4.62 -4.24
CA THR A 85 -11.09 3.34 -3.61
C THR A 85 -11.01 2.22 -4.65
N LYS A 86 -10.00 1.35 -4.51
CA LYS A 86 -9.81 0.19 -5.37
C LYS A 86 -10.58 -1.01 -4.81
N VAL A 87 -11.53 -1.54 -5.59
CA VAL A 87 -12.22 -2.80 -5.30
C VAL A 87 -11.78 -3.86 -6.29
N VAL A 88 -11.25 -4.97 -5.80
CA VAL A 88 -10.73 -6.08 -6.60
C VAL A 88 -11.55 -7.34 -6.32
N ASN A 89 -11.87 -8.11 -7.37
CA ASN A 89 -12.60 -9.37 -7.27
C ASN A 89 -11.92 -10.43 -8.13
N GLU A 90 -11.45 -11.51 -7.52
CA GLU A 90 -10.69 -12.56 -8.19
C GLU A 90 -11.22 -13.96 -7.87
N LYS A 91 -10.89 -14.94 -8.71
CA LYS A 91 -11.23 -16.36 -8.48
C LYS A 91 -10.25 -17.07 -7.55
N GLU A 92 -9.12 -16.44 -7.28
CA GLU A 92 -8.06 -16.92 -6.41
C GLU A 92 -7.78 -15.87 -5.33
N GLU A 93 -7.06 -16.29 -4.28
CA GLU A 93 -6.64 -15.39 -3.20
C GLU A 93 -5.79 -14.24 -3.74
N ILE A 94 -6.13 -13.01 -3.34
CA ILE A 94 -5.45 -11.81 -3.82
C ILE A 94 -4.22 -11.58 -2.95
N THR A 95 -3.03 -11.69 -3.55
CA THR A 95 -1.76 -11.55 -2.82
C THR A 95 -1.39 -10.10 -2.54
N ASP A 96 -1.64 -9.25 -3.52
CA ASP A 96 -1.31 -7.84 -3.51
C ASP A 96 -2.23 -7.05 -4.46
N ILE A 97 -2.32 -5.73 -4.22
CA ILE A 97 -3.11 -4.81 -5.04
C ILE A 97 -2.22 -3.61 -5.42
N PRO A 98 -2.07 -3.30 -6.72
CA PRO A 98 -1.42 -2.08 -7.16
C PRO A 98 -2.34 -0.86 -6.99
N LEU A 99 -1.83 0.14 -6.28
CA LEU A 99 -2.45 1.47 -6.10
C LEU A 99 -1.73 2.46 -7.01
N GLU A 100 -2.43 2.90 -8.04
CA GLU A 100 -1.92 3.79 -9.08
C GLU A 100 -2.42 5.21 -8.84
N VAL A 101 -1.57 6.18 -9.13
CA VAL A 101 -1.85 7.61 -8.98
C VAL A 101 -1.34 8.31 -10.23
N GLN A 102 -2.20 9.13 -10.82
CA GLN A 102 -1.82 10.01 -11.92
C GLN A 102 -2.51 11.35 -11.72
N PHE A 103 -1.72 12.43 -11.75
CA PHE A 103 -2.25 13.79 -11.69
C PHE A 103 -1.28 14.78 -12.35
N GLU A 104 -1.79 15.98 -12.59
CA GLU A 104 -1.09 17.05 -13.30
C GLU A 104 -0.68 18.14 -12.30
N ILE A 105 0.52 18.69 -12.48
CA ILE A 105 0.95 19.91 -11.78
C ILE A 105 1.40 20.95 -12.80
N ASP A 106 0.99 22.20 -12.59
CA ASP A 106 1.32 23.29 -13.50
C ASP A 106 2.78 23.77 -13.34
N SER A 107 3.23 24.57 -14.32
CA SER A 107 4.58 25.12 -14.34
C SER A 107 4.85 26.20 -13.27
N THR A 108 3.90 26.55 -12.40
CA THR A 108 4.13 27.50 -11.28
C THR A 108 4.82 26.83 -10.09
N PHE A 109 4.84 25.50 -10.07
CA PHE A 109 5.58 24.71 -9.09
C PHE A 109 7.09 24.82 -9.31
N THR A 110 7.84 24.91 -8.21
CA THR A 110 9.29 25.04 -8.26
C THR A 110 9.94 23.72 -8.65
N LEU A 111 10.99 23.76 -9.46
CA LEU A 111 11.79 22.57 -9.72
C LEU A 111 12.43 22.05 -8.42
N GLY A 112 12.61 20.73 -8.35
CA GLY A 112 13.24 20.08 -7.21
C GLY A 112 12.55 18.79 -6.78
N LYS A 113 12.88 18.36 -5.57
CA LYS A 113 12.46 17.09 -5.00
C LYS A 113 11.16 17.23 -4.22
N TYR A 114 10.14 16.50 -4.67
CA TYR A 114 8.84 16.41 -4.04
C TYR A 114 8.66 15.05 -3.37
N LYS A 115 7.65 14.95 -2.51
CA LYS A 115 7.21 13.67 -1.93
C LYS A 115 5.73 13.48 -2.12
N LEU A 116 5.32 12.24 -2.39
CA LEU A 116 3.94 11.80 -2.26
C LEU A 116 3.84 10.99 -0.98
N HIS A 117 2.95 11.40 -0.08
CA HIS A 117 2.62 10.70 1.14
C HIS A 117 1.27 10.01 0.96
N PHE A 118 1.31 8.68 0.92
CA PHE A 118 0.15 7.82 0.79
C PHE A 118 -0.38 7.47 2.18
N THR A 119 -1.68 7.68 2.39
CA THR A 119 -2.43 7.11 3.51
C THR A 119 -3.38 6.07 2.96
N ILE A 120 -3.23 4.82 3.38
CA ILE A 120 -3.90 3.66 2.80
C ILE A 120 -4.69 2.94 3.88
N GLN A 121 -5.94 2.59 3.59
CA GLN A 121 -6.87 1.92 4.50
C GLN A 121 -7.48 0.68 3.86
N ASP A 122 -7.46 -0.43 4.59
CA ASP A 122 -8.27 -1.62 4.28
C ASP A 122 -9.69 -1.40 4.80
N ASN A 123 -10.66 -1.32 3.89
CA ASN A 123 -12.06 -1.03 4.23
C ASN A 123 -12.78 -2.18 4.97
N PHE A 124 -12.19 -3.38 5.02
CA PHE A 124 -12.79 -4.52 5.73
C PHE A 124 -12.22 -4.72 7.14
N SER A 125 -10.98 -4.31 7.40
CA SER A 125 -10.37 -4.41 8.74
C SER A 125 -10.19 -3.07 9.45
N GLU A 126 -10.36 -1.96 8.74
CA GLU A 126 -10.06 -0.59 9.19
C GLU A 126 -8.57 -0.39 9.58
N LYS A 127 -7.69 -1.37 9.31
CA LYS A 127 -6.24 -1.19 9.45
C LYS A 127 -5.75 -0.20 8.40
N SER A 128 -4.81 0.65 8.80
CA SER A 128 -4.15 1.60 7.91
C SER A 128 -2.64 1.37 7.83
N THR A 129 -2.05 1.83 6.75
CA THR A 129 -0.61 1.90 6.55
C THR A 129 -0.27 3.16 5.75
N GLU A 130 0.97 3.61 5.84
CA GLU A 130 1.44 4.83 5.19
C GLU A 130 2.76 4.55 4.50
N THR A 131 2.99 5.22 3.37
CA THR A 131 4.30 5.23 2.72
C THR A 131 4.58 6.59 2.11
N THR A 132 5.85 6.91 1.92
CA THR A 132 6.28 8.17 1.32
C THR A 132 7.30 7.90 0.24
N ILE A 133 7.08 8.50 -0.93
CA ILE A 133 7.85 8.23 -2.14
C ILE A 133 8.27 9.55 -2.76
N GLU A 134 9.46 9.59 -3.37
CA GLU A 134 10.06 10.80 -3.91
C GLU A 134 9.94 10.84 -5.44
N PHE A 135 9.66 12.02 -5.98
CA PHE A 135 9.78 12.31 -7.41
C PHE A 135 10.44 13.68 -7.59
N ASP A 136 11.10 13.86 -8.73
CA ASP A 136 11.80 15.09 -9.05
C ASP A 136 11.11 15.80 -10.22
N LEU A 137 10.99 17.12 -10.12
CA LEU A 137 10.73 18.00 -11.26
C LEU A 137 12.07 18.57 -11.70
N THR A 138 12.51 18.19 -12.89
CA THR A 138 13.79 18.62 -13.48
C THR A 138 13.54 19.46 -14.73
N GLU A 139 14.57 19.96 -15.41
CA GLU A 139 14.41 20.45 -16.80
C GLU A 139 14.54 19.28 -17.80
#